data_AF-A0A369L3X9-F1
#
_entry.id   AF-A0A369L3X9-F1
#
_cell.length_a   1.000
_cell.length_b   1.000
_cell.length_c   1.000
_cell.angle_alpha   90.00
_cell.angle_beta   90.00
_cell.angle_gamma   90.00
#
_symmetry.space_group_name_H-M   'P 1'
#
loop_
_entity.id
_entity.type
_entity.pdbx_description
1 polymer ?
#
loop_
_entity_poly.entity_id
_entity_poly.type
_entity_poly.pdbx_seq_one_letter_code
_entity_poly.pdbx_strand_id
1 'polypeptide(L)'
;MTTGTHFIEKLGAAELHWFFVQAEQALNAELYIPACVSFINGIEASLRVTNHQLASKAVDDELGPTLSNSLLWQSRERGIPIAELAFPSEADFDAKIEKRQPYAEVVRIRHNLAHGNVMDYINQEYGVFTPECLRDLGAQLLKITNVWAESLGKFRADNLSY
;
A
#
# COMPACT_ATOMS: atom_id res chain seq x y z
N MET A 1 17.02 0.05 16.06
CA MET A 1 15.72 0.74 16.03
C MET A 1 14.65 -0.32 16.11
N THR A 2 13.73 -0.23 17.05
CA THR A 2 12.54 -1.08 17.08
C THR A 2 11.74 -0.81 15.81
N THR A 3 11.46 -1.86 15.04
CA THR A 3 11.16 -1.78 13.60
C THR A 3 9.85 -1.04 13.28
N GLY A 4 8.84 -1.12 14.16
CA GLY A 4 7.59 -0.37 14.01
C GLY A 4 7.68 1.14 14.29
N THR A 5 8.77 1.64 14.88
CA THR A 5 8.91 3.06 15.23
C THR A 5 9.00 3.94 13.97
N HIS A 6 9.55 3.42 12.86
CA HIS A 6 9.66 4.17 11.59
C HIS A 6 8.31 4.65 11.07
N PHE A 7 7.30 3.78 11.01
CA PHE A 7 5.98 4.16 10.52
C PHE A 7 5.26 5.16 11.43
N ILE A 8 5.47 5.04 12.75
CA ILE A 8 4.93 5.97 13.75
C ILE A 8 5.57 7.35 13.56
N GLU A 9 6.90 7.41 13.49
CA GLU A 9 7.68 8.64 13.34
C GLU A 9 7.39 9.36 12.03
N LYS A 10 7.31 8.63 10.92
CA LYS A 10 7.21 9.23 9.58
C LYS A 10 5.79 9.66 9.22
N LEU A 11 4.77 8.84 9.51
CA LEU A 11 3.41 9.16 9.06
C LEU A 11 2.70 10.19 9.95
N GLY A 12 3.05 10.27 11.24
CA GLY A 12 2.46 11.21 12.20
C GLY A 12 0.95 11.05 12.46
N ALA A 13 0.25 10.18 11.71
CA ALA A 13 -1.19 9.92 11.79
C ALA A 13 -1.45 8.65 12.62
N ALA A 14 -2.19 8.80 13.72
CA ALA A 14 -2.39 7.75 14.71
C ALA A 14 -3.22 6.55 14.17
N GLU A 15 -4.07 6.81 13.17
CA GLU A 15 -5.05 5.88 12.65
C GLU A 15 -4.52 4.97 11.52
N LEU A 16 -3.41 5.32 10.87
CA LEU A 16 -2.91 4.62 9.68
C LEU A 16 -1.67 3.75 9.94
N HIS A 17 -0.79 4.17 10.85
CA HIS A 17 0.52 3.55 11.01
C HIS A 17 0.44 2.09 11.50
N TRP A 18 -0.61 1.73 12.25
CA TRP A 18 -0.78 0.38 12.79
C TRP A 18 -0.92 -0.70 11.73
N PHE A 19 -1.46 -0.39 10.53
CA PHE A 19 -1.47 -1.34 9.41
C PHE A 19 -0.06 -1.76 9.03
N PHE A 20 0.87 -0.80 8.93
CA PHE A 20 2.25 -1.06 8.56
C PHE A 20 3.03 -1.73 9.71
N VAL A 21 2.82 -1.28 10.95
CA VAL A 21 3.47 -1.88 12.13
C VAL A 21 3.08 -3.35 12.28
N GLN A 22 1.78 -3.68 12.17
CA GLN A 22 1.32 -5.07 12.24
C GLN A 22 1.75 -5.88 11.02
N ALA A 23 1.81 -5.27 9.82
CA ALA A 23 2.31 -5.94 8.63
C ALA A 23 3.76 -6.41 8.80
N GLU A 24 4.61 -5.54 9.33
CA GLU A 24 6.01 -5.86 9.59
C GLU A 24 6.18 -6.89 10.70
N GLN A 25 5.40 -6.79 11.79
CA GLN A 25 5.39 -7.80 12.85
C GLN A 25 4.98 -9.18 12.31
N ALA A 26 3.93 -9.23 11.48
CA ALA A 26 3.49 -10.44 10.82
C ALA A 26 4.56 -11.01 9.89
N LEU A 27 5.24 -10.15 9.12
CA LEU A 27 6.32 -10.58 8.22
C LEU A 27 7.49 -11.20 9.01
N ASN A 28 7.89 -10.57 10.12
CA ASN A 28 8.95 -11.08 11.01
C ASN A 28 8.56 -12.39 11.70
N ALA A 29 7.27 -12.62 11.91
CA ALA A 29 6.72 -13.87 12.43
C ALA A 29 6.42 -14.91 11.33
N GLU A 30 6.87 -14.68 10.09
CA GLU A 30 6.63 -15.54 8.91
C GLU A 30 5.14 -15.74 8.56
N LEU A 31 4.27 -14.86 9.04
CA LEU A 31 2.85 -14.82 8.70
C LEU A 31 2.67 -14.01 7.40
N TYR A 32 3.04 -14.59 6.26
CA TYR A 32 3.15 -13.86 4.99
C TYR A 32 1.83 -13.32 4.43
N ILE A 33 0.74 -14.10 4.49
CA ILE A 33 -0.58 -13.64 4.02
C ILE A 33 -1.04 -12.39 4.82
N PRO A 34 -1.11 -12.42 6.16
CA PRO A 34 -1.53 -11.24 6.91
C PRO A 34 -0.53 -10.08 6.78
N ALA A 35 0.77 -10.34 6.61
CA ALA A 35 1.75 -9.29 6.32
C ALA A 35 1.43 -8.55 5.01
N CYS A 36 1.31 -9.28 3.90
CA CYS A 36 1.04 -8.69 2.58
C CYS A 36 -0.29 -7.94 2.55
N VAL A 37 -1.35 -8.52 3.10
CA VAL A 37 -2.67 -7.87 3.18
C VAL A 37 -2.61 -6.60 4.03
N SER A 38 -1.90 -6.63 5.16
CA SER A 38 -1.78 -5.46 6.04
C SER A 38 -0.98 -4.33 5.41
N PHE A 39 0.12 -4.63 4.67
CA PHE A 39 0.85 -3.61 3.91
C PHE A 39 -0.02 -2.93 2.86
N ILE A 40 -0.77 -3.73 2.08
CA ILE A 40 -1.69 -3.21 1.06
C ILE A 40 -2.80 -2.37 1.68
N ASN A 41 -3.37 -2.81 2.81
CA ASN A 41 -4.37 -2.05 3.54
C ASN A 41 -3.81 -0.73 4.08
N GLY A 42 -2.56 -0.72 4.55
CA GLY A 42 -1.88 0.52 4.95
C GLY A 42 -1.74 1.50 3.79
N ILE A 43 -1.33 1.04 2.61
CA ILE A 43 -1.29 1.86 1.39
C ILE A 43 -2.68 2.41 1.05
N GLU A 44 -3.70 1.54 1.00
CA GLU A 44 -5.08 1.94 0.68
C GLU A 44 -5.61 2.97 1.69
N ALA A 45 -5.51 2.68 2.99
CA ALA A 45 -6.00 3.56 4.04
C ALA A 45 -5.28 4.91 4.02
N SER A 46 -3.96 4.92 3.85
CA SER A 46 -3.17 6.15 3.84
C SER A 46 -3.44 7.03 2.62
N LEU A 47 -3.66 6.44 1.44
CA LEU A 47 -4.13 7.16 0.26
C LEU A 47 -5.51 7.76 0.49
N ARG A 48 -6.47 6.96 0.98
CA ARG A 48 -7.86 7.38 1.17
C ARG A 48 -7.97 8.52 2.18
N VAL A 49 -7.35 8.36 3.35
CA VAL A 49 -7.35 9.39 4.40
C VAL A 49 -6.65 10.66 3.94
N THR A 50 -5.48 10.57 3.29
CA THR A 50 -4.78 11.76 2.79
C THR A 50 -5.62 12.50 1.74
N ASN A 51 -6.21 11.78 0.80
CA ASN A 51 -7.11 12.37 -0.20
C ASN A 51 -8.36 13.02 0.41
N HIS A 52 -8.88 12.42 1.47
CA HIS A 52 -10.04 12.93 2.18
C HIS A 52 -9.73 14.25 2.89
N GLN A 53 -8.59 14.28 3.60
CA GLN A 53 -8.10 15.45 4.32
C GLN A 53 -7.76 16.61 3.37
N LEU A 54 -7.10 16.34 2.23
CA LEU A 54 -6.84 17.37 1.21
C LEU A 54 -8.12 17.97 0.64
N ALA A 55 -9.22 17.21 0.58
CA ALA A 55 -10.51 17.70 0.13
C ALA A 55 -11.27 18.51 1.19
N SER A 56 -10.68 18.72 2.38
CA SER A 56 -11.30 19.42 3.53
C SER A 56 -12.69 18.86 3.89
N LYS A 57 -12.89 17.56 3.68
CA LYS A 57 -14.15 16.88 3.99
C LYS A 57 -14.27 16.57 5.47
N ALA A 58 -15.50 16.54 5.98
CA ALA A 58 -15.77 16.27 7.38
C ALA A 58 -15.36 14.83 7.77
N VAL A 59 -15.10 14.63 9.07
CA VAL A 59 -14.60 13.37 9.65
C VAL A 59 -15.59 12.19 9.48
N ASP A 60 -16.88 12.47 9.29
CA ASP A 60 -17.95 11.47 9.15
C ASP A 60 -18.25 11.04 7.70
N ASP A 61 -17.54 11.58 6.72
CA ASP A 61 -17.72 11.18 5.32
C ASP A 61 -16.99 9.87 4.99
N GLU A 62 -17.61 9.02 4.15
CA GLU A 62 -16.98 7.82 3.61
C GLU A 62 -15.65 8.18 2.91
N LEU A 63 -14.55 7.49 3.27
CA LEU A 63 -13.16 7.74 2.82
C LEU A 63 -12.92 7.51 1.30
N GLY A 64 -13.98 7.50 0.48
CA GLY A 64 -13.92 7.29 -0.95
C GLY A 64 -13.61 5.84 -1.35
N PRO A 65 -13.29 5.61 -2.65
CA PRO A 65 -13.15 4.28 -3.21
C PRO A 65 -11.92 3.53 -2.67
N THR A 66 -11.95 2.20 -2.78
CA THR A 66 -10.82 1.32 -2.48
C THR A 66 -9.66 1.50 -3.46
N LEU A 67 -8.51 0.88 -3.17
CA LEU A 67 -7.31 0.95 -3.99
C LEU A 67 -7.59 0.50 -5.43
N SER A 68 -7.38 1.42 -6.36
CA SER A 68 -7.66 1.27 -7.78
C SER A 68 -6.77 2.22 -8.59
N ASN A 69 -6.60 1.96 -9.89
CA ASN A 69 -5.89 2.88 -10.80
C ASN A 69 -6.48 4.30 -10.73
N SER A 70 -7.80 4.43 -10.67
CA SER A 70 -8.48 5.72 -10.56
C SER A 70 -8.15 6.46 -9.25
N LEU A 71 -8.07 5.75 -8.11
CA LEU A 71 -7.64 6.36 -6.85
C LEU A 71 -6.18 6.83 -6.94
N LEU A 72 -5.28 6.00 -7.50
CA LEU A 72 -3.88 6.37 -7.69
C LEU A 72 -3.74 7.61 -8.58
N TRP A 73 -4.44 7.62 -9.72
CA TRP A 73 -4.46 8.77 -10.62
C TRP A 73 -4.97 10.04 -9.92
N GLN A 74 -6.11 9.98 -9.22
CA GLN A 74 -6.63 11.13 -8.47
C GLN A 74 -5.65 11.63 -7.38
N SER A 75 -4.95 10.70 -6.74
CA SER A 75 -3.91 11.02 -5.74
C SER A 75 -2.73 11.75 -6.38
N ARG A 76 -2.30 11.29 -7.56
CA ARG A 76 -1.25 11.95 -8.35
C ARG A 76 -1.62 13.37 -8.73
N GLU A 77 -2.85 13.57 -9.20
CA GLU A 77 -3.36 14.91 -9.58
C GLU A 77 -3.40 15.87 -8.38
N ARG A 78 -3.36 15.35 -7.15
CA ARG A 78 -3.29 16.13 -5.91
C ARG A 78 -1.87 16.23 -5.33
N GLY A 79 -0.86 15.78 -6.07
CA GLY A 79 0.55 15.87 -5.68
C GLY A 79 1.02 14.80 -4.68
N ILE A 80 0.16 13.83 -4.31
CA ILE A 80 0.57 12.72 -3.44
C ILE A 80 1.65 11.91 -4.18
N PRO A 81 2.78 11.53 -3.52
CA PRO A 81 3.93 10.91 -4.17
C PRO A 81 3.72 9.43 -4.52
N ILE A 82 2.69 9.12 -5.31
CA ILE A 82 2.30 7.74 -5.62
C ILE A 82 3.35 6.97 -6.44
N ALA A 83 4.33 7.63 -7.04
CA ALA A 83 5.42 6.98 -7.78
C ALA A 83 6.23 6.03 -6.87
N GLU A 84 6.27 6.30 -5.56
CA GLU A 84 6.93 5.42 -4.59
C GLU A 84 6.24 4.06 -4.41
N LEU A 85 5.01 3.91 -4.93
CA LEU A 85 4.26 2.66 -4.91
C LEU A 85 4.53 1.77 -6.13
N ALA A 86 5.33 2.24 -7.10
CA ALA A 86 5.70 1.46 -8.27
C ALA A 86 6.61 0.29 -7.87
N PHE A 87 6.32 -0.90 -8.40
CA PHE A 87 7.17 -2.06 -8.18
C PHE A 87 8.48 -1.93 -8.98
N PRO A 88 9.62 -2.47 -8.50
CA PRO A 88 10.91 -2.32 -9.21
C PRO A 88 10.93 -2.82 -10.66
N SER A 89 10.09 -3.80 -10.99
CA SER A 89 9.94 -4.35 -12.35
C SER A 89 8.81 -3.69 -13.15
N GLU A 90 8.12 -2.70 -12.60
CA GLU A 90 6.98 -2.03 -13.22
C GLU A 90 7.41 -0.73 -13.91
N ALA A 91 7.83 -0.83 -15.18
CA ALA A 91 8.26 0.32 -15.96
C ALA A 91 7.11 1.23 -16.46
N ASP A 92 5.88 0.72 -16.46
CA ASP A 92 4.70 1.35 -17.06
C ASP A 92 3.66 1.85 -16.03
N PHE A 93 4.08 2.05 -14.77
CA PHE A 93 3.21 2.46 -13.67
C PHE A 93 2.36 3.69 -14.01
N ASP A 94 2.98 4.79 -14.46
CA ASP A 94 2.26 6.03 -14.81
C ASP A 94 1.28 5.84 -15.97
N ALA A 95 1.66 5.03 -16.97
CA ALA A 95 0.80 4.74 -18.12
C ALA A 95 -0.39 3.85 -17.73
N LYS A 96 -0.24 2.98 -16.71
CA LYS A 96 -1.29 2.11 -16.20
C LYS A 96 -2.33 2.88 -15.40
N ILE A 97 -1.93 3.74 -14.47
CA ILE A 97 -2.86 4.44 -13.59
C ILE A 97 -3.83 5.36 -14.33
N GLU A 98 -3.45 5.86 -15.51
CA GLU A 98 -4.32 6.68 -16.38
C GLU A 98 -5.43 5.88 -17.07
N LYS A 99 -5.34 4.55 -17.04
CA LYS A 99 -6.29 3.65 -17.68
C LYS A 99 -7.01 2.84 -16.61
N ARG A 100 -8.18 2.30 -16.97
CA ARG A 100 -8.88 1.32 -16.11
C ARG A 100 -8.12 -0.01 -16.02
N GLN A 101 -7.43 -0.38 -17.10
CA GLN A 101 -6.61 -1.57 -17.27
C GLN A 101 -5.48 -1.29 -18.28
N PRO A 102 -4.32 -1.96 -18.19
CA PRO A 102 -3.94 -2.93 -17.15
C PRO A 102 -3.82 -2.29 -15.76
N TYR A 103 -3.99 -3.08 -14.69
CA TYR A 103 -3.82 -2.60 -13.31
C TYR A 103 -2.35 -2.26 -13.03
N ALA A 104 -2.13 -1.20 -12.25
CA ALA A 104 -0.86 -1.01 -11.54
C ALA A 104 -0.60 -2.20 -10.62
N GLU A 105 0.67 -2.57 -10.41
CA GLU A 105 1.02 -3.83 -9.73
C GLU A 105 0.46 -3.86 -8.31
N VAL A 106 0.53 -2.75 -7.57
CA VAL A 106 -0.06 -2.62 -6.23
C VAL A 106 -1.58 -2.84 -6.22
N VAL A 107 -2.29 -2.40 -7.27
CA VAL A 107 -3.74 -2.60 -7.43
C VAL A 107 -4.04 -4.05 -7.79
N ARG A 108 -3.23 -4.65 -8.66
CA ARG A 108 -3.32 -6.05 -9.06
C ARG A 108 -3.14 -6.98 -7.86
N ILE A 109 -2.11 -6.73 -7.03
CA ILE A 109 -1.85 -7.48 -5.79
C ILE A 109 -3.04 -7.34 -4.82
N ARG A 110 -3.55 -6.13 -4.61
CA ARG A 110 -4.72 -5.89 -3.77
C ARG A 110 -5.92 -6.69 -4.24
N HIS A 111 -6.20 -6.68 -5.54
CA HIS A 111 -7.30 -7.44 -6.13
C HIS A 111 -7.10 -8.94 -5.92
N ASN A 112 -5.89 -9.44 -6.16
CA ASN A 112 -5.58 -10.85 -6.05
C ASN A 112 -5.70 -11.37 -4.62
N LEU A 113 -5.05 -10.71 -3.67
CA LEU A 113 -5.05 -11.15 -2.27
C LEU A 113 -6.45 -11.01 -1.64
N ALA A 114 -7.20 -9.94 -1.95
CA ALA A 114 -8.53 -9.74 -1.40
C ALA A 114 -9.58 -10.72 -1.96
N HIS A 115 -9.41 -11.18 -3.20
CA HIS A 115 -10.34 -12.13 -3.84
C HIS A 115 -9.87 -13.59 -3.75
N GLY A 116 -8.70 -13.86 -3.15
CA GLY A 116 -8.14 -15.20 -3.09
C GLY A 116 -7.61 -15.72 -4.43
N ASN A 117 -7.35 -14.84 -5.40
CA ASN A 117 -6.71 -15.20 -6.67
C ASN A 117 -5.20 -15.41 -6.44
N VAL A 118 -4.85 -16.51 -5.79
CA VAL A 118 -3.47 -16.85 -5.41
C VAL A 118 -2.70 -17.57 -6.53
N MET A 119 -3.32 -17.74 -7.70
CA MET A 119 -2.76 -18.51 -8.83
C MET A 119 -1.41 -17.95 -9.32
N ASP A 120 -1.19 -16.65 -9.20
CA ASP A 120 0.08 -16.00 -9.55
C ASP A 120 1.21 -16.29 -8.55
N TYR A 121 0.87 -16.87 -7.40
CA TYR A 121 1.77 -17.16 -6.30
C TYR A 121 1.83 -18.65 -5.98
N ILE A 122 1.29 -19.55 -6.80
CA ILE A 122 1.42 -20.98 -6.52
C ILE A 122 2.86 -21.42 -6.78
N ASN A 123 3.33 -22.39 -5.99
CA ASN A 123 4.53 -23.11 -6.36
C ASN A 123 4.24 -23.92 -7.63
N GLN A 124 4.89 -23.58 -8.73
CA GLN A 124 4.66 -24.20 -10.05
C GLN A 124 5.13 -25.65 -10.11
N GLU A 125 6.10 -26.04 -9.28
CA GLU A 125 6.61 -27.41 -9.22
C GLU A 125 5.57 -28.36 -8.60
N TYR A 126 4.90 -27.91 -7.54
CA TYR A 126 3.93 -28.72 -6.78
C TYR A 126 2.47 -28.40 -7.06
N GLY A 127 2.18 -27.30 -7.77
CA GLY A 127 0.82 -26.83 -8.04
C GLY A 127 0.03 -26.41 -6.79
N VAL A 128 0.72 -26.12 -5.68
CA VAL A 128 0.11 -25.81 -4.38
C VAL A 128 0.50 -24.41 -3.92
N PHE A 129 -0.46 -23.70 -3.35
CA PHE A 129 -0.21 -22.45 -2.64
C PHE A 129 0.18 -22.74 -1.19
N THR A 130 1.30 -22.15 -0.76
CA THR A 130 1.73 -22.10 0.64
C THR A 130 1.99 -20.64 1.01
N PRO A 131 1.82 -20.23 2.27
CA PRO A 131 2.11 -18.85 2.68
C PRO A 131 3.50 -18.36 2.25
N GLU A 132 4.50 -19.24 2.26
CA GLU A 132 5.89 -19.00 1.87
C GLU A 132 6.03 -18.50 0.43
N CYS A 133 5.09 -18.82 -0.45
CA CYS A 133 5.08 -18.30 -1.81
C CYS A 133 4.87 -16.77 -1.87
N LEU A 134 4.38 -16.15 -0.79
CA LEU A 134 4.27 -14.70 -0.65
C LEU A 134 5.48 -14.06 0.05
N ARG A 135 6.51 -14.82 0.42
CA ARG A 135 7.70 -14.30 1.12
C ARG A 135 8.36 -13.15 0.37
N ASP A 136 8.64 -13.35 -0.91
CA ASP A 136 9.30 -12.34 -1.74
C ASP A 136 8.42 -11.10 -1.95
N LEU A 137 7.11 -11.31 -2.09
CA LEU A 137 6.15 -10.21 -2.15
C LEU A 137 6.16 -9.41 -0.84
N GLY A 138 6.15 -10.09 0.32
CA GLY A 138 6.20 -9.45 1.63
C GLY A 138 7.47 -8.61 1.82
N ALA A 139 8.62 -9.14 1.42
CA ALA A 139 9.88 -8.40 1.45
C ALA A 139 9.87 -7.16 0.53
N GLN A 140 9.30 -7.28 -0.68
CA GLN A 140 9.14 -6.15 -1.59
C GLN A 140 8.18 -5.10 -1.04
N LEU A 141 7.04 -5.51 -0.49
CA LEU A 141 6.07 -4.61 0.15
C LEU A 141 6.67 -3.88 1.34
N LEU A 142 7.48 -4.54 2.18
CA LEU A 142 8.19 -3.85 3.28
C LEU A 142 9.10 -2.74 2.74
N LYS A 143 9.88 -3.02 1.69
CA LYS A 143 10.76 -2.01 1.08
C LYS A 143 9.98 -0.84 0.51
N ILE A 144 8.92 -1.11 -0.27
CA ILE A 144 8.06 -0.10 -0.88
C ILE A 144 7.39 0.75 0.20
N THR A 145 6.82 0.11 1.22
CA THR A 145 6.07 0.82 2.26
C THR A 145 6.95 1.67 3.16
N ASN A 146 8.21 1.29 3.39
CA ASN A 146 9.16 2.14 4.11
C ASN A 146 9.45 3.46 3.37
N VAL A 147 9.65 3.40 2.05
CA VAL A 147 9.85 4.59 1.21
C VAL A 147 8.56 5.40 1.12
N TRP A 148 7.43 4.75 0.90
CA TRP A 148 6.11 5.37 0.90
C TRP A 148 5.83 6.14 2.19
N ALA A 149 6.12 5.55 3.36
CA ALA A 149 5.86 6.19 4.65
C ALA A 149 6.68 7.47 4.83
N GLU A 150 7.92 7.48 4.36
CA GLU A 150 8.77 8.67 4.40
C GLU A 150 8.26 9.77 3.45
N SER A 151 8.02 9.42 2.18
CA SER A 151 7.56 10.40 1.17
C SER A 151 6.16 10.93 1.49
N LEU A 152 5.23 10.06 1.89
CA LEU A 152 3.89 10.47 2.30
C LEU A 152 3.94 11.30 3.58
N GLY A 153 4.75 10.89 4.56
CA GLY A 153 4.94 11.63 5.81
C GLY A 153 5.37 13.08 5.55
N LYS A 154 6.39 13.26 4.70
CA LYS A 154 6.84 14.59 4.26
C LYS A 154 5.74 15.37 3.55
N PHE A 155 5.08 14.73 2.57
CA PHE A 155 3.99 15.37 1.84
C PHE A 155 2.87 15.86 2.77
N ARG A 156 2.48 15.02 3.75
CA ARG A 156 1.44 15.36 4.72
C ARG A 156 1.88 16.51 5.63
N ALA A 157 3.13 16.53 6.10
CA ALA A 157 3.65 17.63 6.91
C ALA A 157 3.66 18.97 6.16
N ASP A 158 3.94 18.94 4.84
CA ASP A 158 4.00 20.15 4.01
C ASP A 158 2.61 20.67 3.58
N ASN A 159 1.58 19.81 3.54
CA ASN A 159 0.28 20.12 2.91
C ASN A 159 -0.93 20.02 3.84
N LEU A 160 -0.82 19.36 4.99
CA LEU A 160 -1.93 19.20 5.93
C LEU A 160 -1.63 19.96 7.22
N SER A 161 -2.56 20.84 7.61
CA SER A 161 -2.56 21.46 8.93
C SER A 161 -3.24 20.51 9.91
N TYR A 162 -2.52 20.11 10.96
CA TYR A 162 -3.11 19.40 12.10
C TYR A 162 -3.58 20.39 13.17
#